data_AF-A0A849BUP3-F1
#
_entry.id   AF-A0A849BUP3-F1
#
_cell.length_a   1.000
_cell.length_b   1.000
_cell.length_c   1.000
_cell.angle_alpha   90.00
_cell.angle_beta   90.00
_cell.angle_gamma   90.00
#
_symmetry.space_group_name_H-M   'P 1'
#
loop_
_entity.id
_entity.type
_entity.pdbx_description
1 polymer ?
#
loop_
_entity_poly.entity_id
_entity_poly.type
_entity_poly.pdbx_seq_one_letter_code
_entity_poly.pdbx_strand_id
1 'polypeptide(L)'
;MRRRPAPVLALVLSSAVLAGCSGARDLPRDTIDMTPWNETGDAADRVAALEPDAADRLDDRADAREEAADERAEEAREELEDCGDPDDARELEVSAGGAEMVVVVPAEDDDDAVEDLEDYREDADAGPVCWVVVRVDNTEGDQVVDLPRVEVVTADGRQVRLERASDALSGWADRRADDDDAAVRAVELTAGLTGVVGPGDEGDLVFVAATDLDDPRGVRLQPSDGAPLVDASS
;
A
#
# COMPACT_ATOMS: atom_id res chain seq x y z
N MET A 1 -47.59 15.00 13.21
CA MET A 1 -46.68 13.84 13.30
C MET A 1 -46.77 13.06 11.99
N ARG A 2 -45.83 13.28 11.07
CA ARG A 2 -45.78 12.60 9.75
C ARG A 2 -44.76 11.46 9.84
N ARG A 3 -45.22 10.22 9.65
CA ARG A 3 -44.35 9.03 9.59
C ARG A 3 -43.59 9.05 8.26
N ARG A 4 -42.25 8.98 8.32
CA ARG A 4 -41.39 8.75 7.16
C ARG A 4 -41.47 7.27 6.77
N PRO A 5 -41.59 6.91 5.48
CA PRO A 5 -41.50 5.53 5.03
C PRO A 5 -40.04 5.04 5.05
N ALA A 6 -39.83 3.79 5.45
CA ALA A 6 -38.53 3.11 5.42
C ALA A 6 -38.14 2.74 3.97
N PRO A 7 -36.85 2.81 3.60
CA PRO A 7 -36.40 2.36 2.29
C PRO A 7 -36.39 0.83 2.21
N VAL A 8 -36.99 0.31 1.13
CA VAL A 8 -36.94 -1.09 0.74
C VAL A 8 -35.67 -1.29 -0.08
N LEU A 9 -34.69 -2.01 0.48
CA LEU A 9 -33.49 -2.44 -0.24
C LEU A 9 -33.87 -3.55 -1.23
N ALA A 10 -33.84 -3.24 -2.52
CA ALA A 10 -34.00 -4.22 -3.60
C ALA A 10 -32.61 -4.71 -4.02
N LEU A 11 -32.30 -5.96 -3.69
CA LEU A 11 -31.06 -6.64 -4.05
C LEU A 11 -31.20 -7.15 -5.49
N VAL A 12 -30.58 -6.45 -6.44
CA VAL A 12 -30.53 -6.87 -7.86
C VAL A 12 -29.29 -7.72 -8.08
N LEU A 13 -29.50 -9.03 -8.15
CA LEU A 13 -28.50 -10.01 -8.61
C LEU A 13 -28.38 -9.90 -10.14
N SER A 14 -27.36 -9.18 -10.61
CA SER A 14 -26.98 -9.13 -12.02
C SER A 14 -26.15 -10.36 -12.38
N SER A 15 -26.80 -11.35 -13.00
CA SER A 15 -26.13 -12.49 -13.64
C SER A 15 -25.39 -12.02 -14.89
N ALA A 16 -24.07 -11.88 -14.80
CA ALA A 16 -23.21 -11.63 -15.95
C ALA A 16 -23.09 -12.89 -16.82
N VAL A 17 -23.58 -12.80 -18.06
CA VAL A 17 -23.44 -13.79 -19.12
C VAL A 17 -22.03 -13.66 -19.70
N LEU A 18 -21.17 -14.65 -19.45
CA LEU A 18 -19.87 -14.79 -20.10
C LEU A 18 -20.04 -15.30 -21.54
N ALA A 19 -20.05 -14.36 -22.48
CA ALA A 19 -20.00 -14.65 -23.91
C ALA A 19 -18.54 -14.85 -24.37
N GLY A 20 -18.21 -16.12 -24.65
CA GLY A 20 -17.37 -16.60 -25.76
C GLY A 20 -16.14 -15.79 -26.20
N CYS A 21 -14.96 -16.30 -25.82
CA CYS A 21 -13.75 -16.22 -26.64
C CYS A 21 -13.23 -17.65 -26.88
N SER A 22 -13.84 -18.34 -27.84
CA SER A 22 -13.34 -19.60 -28.39
C SER A 22 -12.20 -19.32 -29.37
N GLY A 23 -11.02 -19.01 -28.84
CA GLY A 23 -9.76 -18.96 -29.59
C GLY A 23 -8.95 -20.22 -29.35
N ALA A 24 -9.36 -21.34 -29.95
CA ALA A 24 -8.60 -22.58 -29.91
C ALA A 24 -7.28 -22.39 -30.66
N ARG A 25 -6.21 -22.09 -29.94
CA ARG A 25 -4.85 -22.25 -30.45
C ARG A 25 -4.56 -23.75 -30.46
N ASP A 26 -4.43 -24.30 -31.66
CA ASP A 26 -3.85 -25.63 -31.90
C ASP A 26 -2.42 -25.62 -31.34
N LEU A 27 -2.27 -26.04 -30.09
CA LEU A 27 -0.97 -26.36 -29.53
C LEU A 27 -0.54 -27.69 -30.17
N PRO A 28 0.71 -27.80 -30.67
CA PRO A 28 1.21 -29.08 -31.14
C PRO A 28 1.06 -30.08 -30.01
N ARG A 29 0.35 -31.18 -30.29
CA ARG A 29 0.36 -32.39 -29.47
C ARG A 29 1.74 -33.04 -29.60
N ASP A 30 2.77 -32.36 -29.15
CA ASP A 30 3.99 -33.04 -28.74
C ASP A 30 3.59 -33.82 -27.50
N THR A 31 3.51 -35.14 -27.67
CA THR A 31 3.40 -36.13 -26.62
C THR A 31 4.26 -35.70 -25.43
N ILE A 32 3.62 -35.23 -24.36
CA ILE A 32 4.27 -35.10 -23.06
C ILE A 32 4.69 -36.52 -22.71
N ASP A 33 5.98 -36.79 -22.90
CA ASP A 33 6.62 -38.01 -22.47
C ASP A 33 6.54 -38.02 -20.94
N MET A 34 5.47 -38.62 -20.43
CA MET A 34 5.32 -38.95 -19.02
C MET A 34 6.17 -40.18 -18.72
N THR A 35 7.45 -40.16 -19.12
CA THR A 35 8.40 -41.10 -18.55
C THR A 35 8.37 -40.83 -17.05
N PRO A 36 8.00 -41.82 -16.21
CA PRO A 36 8.03 -41.63 -14.78
C PRO A 36 9.45 -41.21 -14.40
N TRP A 37 9.56 -40.15 -13.59
CA TRP A 37 10.81 -39.59 -13.04
C TRP A 37 11.59 -40.57 -12.12
N ASN A 38 11.42 -41.88 -12.31
CA ASN A 38 11.91 -42.94 -11.43
C ASN A 38 13.04 -43.78 -12.06
N GLU A 39 13.52 -43.47 -13.28
CA GLU A 39 14.57 -44.25 -13.97
C GLU A 39 15.91 -43.53 -14.18
N THR A 40 16.14 -42.37 -13.57
CA THR A 40 17.51 -41.85 -13.39
C THR A 40 18.03 -42.22 -12.00
N GLY A 41 18.44 -43.48 -11.85
CA GLY A 41 19.13 -44.00 -10.66
C GLY A 41 20.45 -43.30 -10.31
N ASP A 42 20.87 -42.30 -11.08
CA ASP A 42 22.08 -41.50 -10.85
C ASP A 42 21.84 -40.19 -10.07
N ALA A 43 20.59 -39.74 -9.89
CA ALA A 43 20.33 -38.48 -9.19
C ALA A 43 20.50 -38.61 -7.66
N ALA A 44 20.09 -39.75 -7.09
CA ALA A 44 20.25 -40.02 -5.66
C ALA A 44 21.72 -40.15 -5.25
N ASP A 45 22.57 -40.76 -6.10
CA ASP A 45 24.01 -40.87 -5.85
C ASP A 45 24.74 -39.52 -6.00
N ARG A 46 24.24 -38.58 -6.83
CA ARG A 46 24.81 -37.22 -6.90
C ARG A 46 24.51 -36.38 -5.68
N VAL A 47 23.37 -36.59 -5.01
CA VAL A 47 23.06 -35.90 -3.75
C VAL A 47 23.89 -36.48 -2.60
N ALA A 48 24.21 -37.78 -2.62
CA ALA A 48 25.09 -38.41 -1.64
C ALA A 48 26.58 -38.01 -1.78
N ALA A 49 26.97 -37.44 -2.92
CA ALA A 49 28.30 -36.88 -3.16
C ALA A 49 28.41 -35.38 -2.86
N LEU A 50 27.32 -34.73 -2.40
CA LEU A 50 27.44 -33.41 -1.78
C LEU A 50 28.17 -33.63 -0.46
N GLU A 51 29.41 -33.19 -0.43
CA GLU A 51 30.29 -33.24 0.73
C GLU A 51 29.54 -32.67 1.96
N PRO A 52 29.76 -33.21 3.16
CA PRO A 52 29.13 -32.69 4.39
C PRO A 52 29.29 -31.16 4.53
N ASP A 53 30.40 -30.61 4.03
CA ASP A 53 30.68 -29.18 3.97
C ASP A 53 29.69 -28.35 3.12
N ALA A 54 28.86 -28.97 2.29
CA ALA A 54 27.86 -28.27 1.47
C ALA A 54 26.64 -27.83 2.29
N ALA A 55 26.29 -28.57 3.35
CA ALA A 55 25.22 -28.17 4.26
C ALA A 55 25.66 -26.99 5.13
N ASP A 56 26.87 -27.05 5.67
CA ASP A 56 27.44 -25.98 6.50
C ASP A 56 27.54 -24.65 5.72
N ARG A 57 27.93 -24.70 4.44
CA ARG A 57 27.97 -23.49 3.57
C ARG A 57 26.60 -22.89 3.25
N LEU A 58 25.50 -23.63 3.41
CA LEU A 58 24.15 -23.09 3.22
C LEU A 58 23.65 -22.37 4.47
N ASP A 59 24.00 -22.89 5.64
CA ASP A 59 23.74 -22.27 6.95
C ASP A 59 24.46 -20.92 7.03
N ASP A 60 25.77 -20.89 6.76
CA ASP A 60 26.58 -19.66 6.72
C ASP A 60 26.02 -18.59 5.76
N ARG A 61 25.34 -19.01 4.68
CA ARG A 61 24.73 -18.09 3.70
C ARG A 61 23.36 -17.59 4.12
N ALA A 62 22.64 -18.33 4.95
CA ALA A 62 21.39 -17.88 5.52
C ALA A 62 21.68 -16.79 6.55
N ASP A 63 22.61 -17.06 7.46
CA ASP A 63 23.05 -16.11 8.50
C ASP A 63 23.59 -14.82 7.88
N ALA A 64 24.48 -14.91 6.89
CA ALA A 64 25.01 -13.71 6.22
C ALA A 64 23.95 -12.92 5.42
N ARG A 65 22.83 -13.54 5.03
CA ARG A 65 21.72 -12.83 4.38
C ARG A 65 20.83 -12.13 5.38
N GLU A 66 20.63 -12.74 6.54
CA GLU A 66 19.90 -12.15 7.66
C GLU A 66 20.67 -10.93 8.19
N GLU A 67 21.97 -11.07 8.48
CA GLU A 67 22.83 -9.95 8.91
C GLU A 67 22.84 -8.80 7.89
N ALA A 68 22.95 -9.11 6.59
CA ALA A 68 22.90 -8.09 5.55
C ALA A 68 21.49 -7.51 5.30
N ALA A 69 20.42 -8.18 5.75
CA ALA A 69 19.08 -7.63 5.72
C ALA A 69 18.88 -6.68 6.91
N ASP A 70 19.38 -7.05 8.08
CA ASP A 70 19.37 -6.23 9.28
C ASP A 70 20.19 -4.94 9.09
N GLU A 71 21.41 -5.03 8.56
CA GLU A 71 22.26 -3.86 8.28
C GLU A 71 21.58 -2.91 7.28
N ARG A 72 20.95 -3.43 6.22
CA ARG A 72 20.17 -2.61 5.27
C ARG A 72 18.92 -2.00 5.89
N ALA A 73 18.27 -2.70 6.81
CA ALA A 73 17.11 -2.18 7.52
C ALA A 73 17.51 -1.06 8.49
N GLU A 74 18.68 -1.17 9.11
CA GLU A 74 19.26 -0.12 9.96
C GLU A 74 19.65 1.12 9.14
N GLU A 75 20.37 0.94 8.02
CA GLU A 75 20.68 2.05 7.09
C GLU A 75 19.41 2.73 6.59
N ALA A 76 18.40 1.96 6.16
CA ALA A 76 17.13 2.51 5.71
C ALA A 76 16.37 3.24 6.82
N ARG A 77 16.52 2.83 8.09
CA ARG A 77 15.95 3.54 9.23
C ARG A 77 16.65 4.87 9.45
N GLU A 78 17.99 4.90 9.43
CA GLU A 78 18.77 6.14 9.53
C GLU A 78 18.44 7.13 8.40
N GLU A 79 18.21 6.64 7.18
CA GLU A 79 17.76 7.49 6.05
C GLU A 79 16.33 8.03 6.20
N LEU A 80 15.52 7.42 7.07
CA LEU A 80 14.11 7.77 7.30
C LEU A 80 13.87 8.51 8.62
N GLU A 81 14.92 8.75 9.43
CA GLU A 81 14.80 9.55 10.66
C GLU A 81 14.44 11.01 10.39
N ASP A 82 14.60 11.46 9.14
CA ASP A 82 14.30 12.82 8.70
C ASP A 82 13.35 12.71 7.50
N CYS A 83 12.07 12.40 7.76
CA CYS A 83 11.02 12.41 6.75
C CYS A 83 10.71 13.84 6.27
N GLY A 84 11.73 14.56 5.81
CA GLY A 84 11.77 16.01 5.68
C GLY A 84 11.58 16.74 7.01
N ASP A 85 12.19 17.91 7.14
CA ASP A 85 11.89 18.82 8.24
C ASP A 85 10.38 19.18 8.17
N PRO A 86 9.58 19.00 9.24
CA PRO A 86 8.18 19.43 9.22
C PRO A 86 8.02 20.93 8.92
N ASP A 87 9.05 21.75 9.19
CA ASP A 87 9.08 23.16 8.78
C ASP A 87 9.10 23.34 7.24
N ASP A 88 9.45 22.29 6.49
CA ASP A 88 9.42 22.24 5.02
C ASP A 88 8.11 21.68 4.45
N ALA A 89 7.14 21.32 5.30
CA ALA A 89 5.82 20.86 4.89
C ALA A 89 5.18 21.79 3.86
N ARG A 90 4.65 21.19 2.79
CA ARG A 90 3.98 21.90 1.70
C ARG A 90 2.51 21.55 1.66
N GLU A 91 1.68 22.59 1.55
CA GLU A 91 0.28 22.47 1.17
C GLU A 91 0.16 22.65 -0.35
N LEU A 92 -0.41 21.66 -1.02
CA LEU A 92 -0.63 21.66 -2.47
C LEU A 92 -2.13 21.55 -2.74
N GLU A 93 -2.68 22.60 -3.33
CA GLU A 93 -4.11 22.67 -3.67
C GLU A 93 -4.39 21.97 -5.01
N VAL A 94 -5.41 21.12 -5.04
CA VAL A 94 -5.85 20.37 -6.22
C VAL A 94 -7.37 20.41 -6.32
N SER A 95 -7.91 20.58 -7.52
CA SER A 95 -9.35 20.47 -7.75
C SER A 95 -9.63 19.41 -8.81
N ALA A 96 -10.48 18.44 -8.50
CA ALA A 96 -10.89 17.40 -9.43
C ALA A 96 -12.33 16.96 -9.13
N GLY A 97 -13.15 16.77 -10.17
CA GLY A 97 -14.51 16.24 -10.00
C GLY A 97 -15.45 17.11 -9.15
N GLY A 98 -15.14 18.38 -8.93
CA GLY A 98 -15.91 19.27 -8.06
C GLY A 98 -15.52 19.21 -6.57
N ALA A 99 -14.53 18.40 -6.21
CA ALA A 99 -13.90 18.41 -4.90
C ALA A 99 -12.67 19.32 -4.90
N GLU A 100 -12.45 19.99 -3.77
CA GLU A 100 -11.23 20.72 -3.44
C GLU A 100 -10.38 19.84 -2.51
N MET A 101 -9.09 19.74 -2.79
CA MET A 101 -8.16 18.89 -2.05
C MET A 101 -6.93 19.69 -1.66
N VAL A 102 -6.47 19.52 -0.43
CA VAL A 102 -5.20 20.07 0.07
C VAL A 102 -4.32 18.89 0.44
N VAL A 103 -3.18 18.75 -0.24
CA VAL A 103 -2.19 17.72 0.07
C VAL A 103 -1.13 18.32 0.97
N VAL A 104 -0.91 17.72 2.14
CA VAL A 104 0.15 18.07 3.10
C VAL A 104 1.26 17.04 2.96
N VAL A 105 2.47 17.49 2.60
CA VAL A 105 3.64 16.61 2.37
C VAL A 105 4.97 17.29 2.80
N PRO A 106 5.79 16.62 3.64
CA PRO A 106 5.36 15.57 4.59
C PRO A 106 4.29 16.12 5.55
N ALA A 107 3.46 15.25 6.10
CA ALA A 107 2.57 15.59 7.21
C ALA A 107 3.29 15.35 8.55
N GLU A 108 2.98 16.19 9.55
CA GLU A 108 3.51 16.06 10.91
C GLU A 108 2.96 14.79 11.58
N ASP A 109 3.77 14.17 12.44
CA ASP A 109 3.38 12.99 13.22
C ASP A 109 2.27 13.28 14.24
N ASP A 110 2.13 14.55 14.66
CA ASP A 110 1.07 15.05 15.52
C ASP A 110 -0.16 15.61 14.77
N ASP A 111 -0.27 15.43 13.44
CA ASP A 111 -1.52 15.73 12.73
C ASP A 111 -2.65 14.82 13.24
N ASP A 112 -3.84 15.37 13.48
CA ASP A 112 -5.01 14.66 14.03
C ASP A 112 -5.38 13.39 13.21
N ALA A 113 -5.07 13.35 11.91
CA ALA A 113 -5.31 12.20 11.03
C ALA A 113 -4.21 11.12 11.11
N VAL A 114 -3.06 11.44 11.71
CA VAL A 114 -1.84 10.62 11.74
C VAL A 114 -1.49 10.12 13.14
N GLU A 115 -1.71 10.90 14.20
CA GLU A 115 -1.26 10.61 15.57
C GLU A 115 -1.56 9.16 16.01
N ASP A 116 -2.83 8.74 15.89
CA ASP A 116 -3.27 7.39 16.27
C ASP A 116 -2.62 6.27 15.42
N LEU A 117 -2.26 6.57 14.16
CA LEU A 117 -1.59 5.65 13.24
C LEU A 117 -0.10 5.55 13.55
N GLU A 118 0.53 6.66 13.89
CA GLU A 118 1.94 6.72 14.27
C GLU A 118 2.18 5.97 15.58
N ASP A 119 1.35 6.21 16.60
CA ASP A 119 1.37 5.44 17.84
C ASP A 119 1.25 3.93 17.57
N TYR A 120 0.35 3.54 16.65
CA TYR A 120 0.18 2.12 16.31
C TYR A 120 1.39 1.56 15.54
N ARG A 121 2.01 2.36 14.66
CA ARG A 121 3.23 2.00 13.92
C ARG A 121 4.38 1.71 14.90
N GLU A 122 4.60 2.61 15.85
CA GLU A 122 5.61 2.46 16.90
C GLU A 122 5.31 1.25 17.77
N ASP A 123 4.06 1.13 18.23
CA ASP A 123 3.61 -0.02 18.98
C ASP A 123 3.80 -1.32 18.21
N ALA A 124 3.71 -1.34 16.88
CA ALA A 124 3.93 -2.53 16.05
C ALA A 124 5.41 -2.81 15.73
N ASP A 125 6.35 -1.98 16.19
CA ASP A 125 7.78 -2.01 15.82
C ASP A 125 7.96 -2.00 14.28
N ALA A 126 7.08 -1.27 13.59
CA ALA A 126 7.23 -1.00 12.16
C ALA A 126 8.33 0.05 11.96
N GLY A 127 9.02 0.00 10.82
CA GLY A 127 10.00 1.04 10.47
C GLY A 127 9.36 2.43 10.37
N PRO A 128 10.15 3.52 10.45
CA PRO A 128 9.66 4.87 10.20
C PRO A 128 9.07 4.98 8.79
N VAL A 129 8.12 5.90 8.62
CA VAL A 129 7.46 6.19 7.34
C VAL A 129 7.22 7.69 7.22
N CYS A 130 7.11 8.18 5.99
CA CYS A 130 6.73 9.57 5.76
C CYS A 130 5.24 9.64 5.47
N TRP A 131 4.53 10.43 6.27
CA TRP A 131 3.09 10.61 6.17
C TRP A 131 2.73 11.65 5.11
N VAL A 132 1.64 11.40 4.39
CA VAL A 132 1.03 12.36 3.47
C VAL A 132 -0.46 12.36 3.70
N VAL A 133 -1.01 13.52 4.02
CA VAL A 133 -2.45 13.70 4.27
C VAL A 133 -3.06 14.47 3.10
N VAL A 134 -4.11 13.91 2.52
CA VAL A 134 -4.94 14.60 1.52
C VAL A 134 -6.26 14.97 2.19
N ARG A 135 -6.40 16.24 2.55
CA ARG A 135 -7.65 16.80 3.09
C ARG A 135 -8.60 17.07 1.94
N VAL A 136 -9.77 16.46 1.95
CA VAL A 136 -10.74 16.53 0.85
C VAL A 136 -12.01 17.26 1.32
N ASP A 137 -12.33 18.36 0.66
CA ASP A 137 -13.65 18.98 0.69
C ASP A 137 -14.42 18.56 -0.56
N ASN A 138 -15.40 17.67 -0.36
CA ASN A 138 -16.30 17.21 -1.42
C ASN A 138 -17.75 17.66 -1.16
N THR A 139 -17.93 18.78 -0.45
CA THR A 139 -19.26 19.30 -0.09
C THR A 139 -20.05 19.78 -1.31
N GLU A 140 -19.37 20.28 -2.34
CA GLU A 140 -19.97 20.72 -3.60
C GLU A 140 -19.92 19.65 -4.71
N GLY A 141 -19.21 18.54 -4.50
CA GLY A 141 -19.06 17.47 -5.49
C GLY A 141 -20.22 16.48 -5.51
N ASP A 142 -20.42 15.86 -6.68
CA ASP A 142 -21.50 14.90 -6.94
C ASP A 142 -21.01 13.46 -7.09
N GLN A 143 -19.70 13.25 -6.95
CA GLN A 143 -19.03 11.96 -7.13
C GLN A 143 -18.23 11.60 -5.88
N VAL A 144 -17.96 10.31 -5.71
CA VAL A 144 -17.06 9.82 -4.65
C VAL A 144 -15.63 10.17 -5.05
N VAL A 145 -14.88 10.80 -4.14
CA VAL A 145 -13.44 11.03 -4.29
C VAL A 145 -12.72 9.79 -3.77
N ASP A 146 -11.95 9.17 -4.66
CA ASP A 146 -11.13 8.01 -4.35
C ASP A 146 -9.82 8.15 -5.13
N LEU A 147 -8.68 7.99 -4.45
CA LEU A 147 -7.33 8.23 -4.98
C LEU A 147 -6.52 6.93 -4.99
N PRO A 148 -6.71 6.03 -5.97
CA PRO A 148 -6.01 4.74 -6.05
C PRO A 148 -4.51 4.87 -6.30
N ARG A 149 -4.06 6.04 -6.75
CA ARG A 149 -2.63 6.33 -6.94
C ARG A 149 -2.35 7.78 -6.57
N VAL A 150 -1.42 7.94 -5.64
CA VAL A 150 -0.82 9.20 -5.23
C VAL A 150 0.69 9.06 -5.38
N GLU A 151 1.32 10.04 -6.00
CA GLU A 151 2.78 10.09 -6.16
C GLU A 151 3.31 11.45 -5.75
N VAL A 152 4.40 11.47 -4.99
CA VAL A 152 5.15 12.68 -4.67
C VAL A 152 6.29 12.80 -5.68
N VAL A 153 6.52 14.01 -6.17
CA VAL A 153 7.66 14.36 -7.02
C VAL A 153 8.66 15.14 -6.18
N THR A 154 9.82 14.57 -5.93
CA THR A 154 10.91 15.20 -5.16
C THR A 154 11.74 16.14 -6.03
N ALA A 155 12.62 16.95 -5.43
CA ALA A 155 13.41 17.95 -6.15
C ALA A 155 14.37 17.38 -7.20
N ASP A 156 14.87 16.17 -7.02
CA ASP A 156 15.68 15.44 -7.99
C ASP A 156 14.86 14.86 -9.15
N GLY A 157 13.53 14.98 -9.09
CA GLY A 157 12.58 14.49 -10.09
C GLY A 157 12.20 13.02 -9.92
N ARG A 158 12.61 12.39 -8.81
CA ARG A 158 12.14 11.05 -8.42
C ARG A 158 10.65 11.10 -8.13
N GLN A 159 9.95 10.06 -8.58
CA GLN A 159 8.53 9.86 -8.32
C GLN A 159 8.40 8.76 -7.28
N VAL A 160 7.93 9.12 -6.09
CA VAL A 160 7.69 8.20 -4.99
C VAL A 160 6.21 7.88 -4.99
N ARG A 161 5.88 6.62 -5.28
CA ARG A 161 4.50 6.14 -5.20
C ARG A 161 4.16 5.86 -3.74
N LEU A 162 3.06 6.44 -3.28
CA LEU A 162 2.58 6.23 -1.92
C LEU A 162 1.70 4.98 -1.82
N GLU A 163 1.69 4.39 -0.63
CA GLU A 163 0.77 3.35 -0.20
C GLU A 163 -0.33 3.95 0.69
N ARG A 164 -1.52 3.37 0.71
CA ARG A 164 -2.57 3.82 1.64
C ARG A 164 -2.22 3.38 3.05
N ALA A 165 -2.50 4.23 4.04
CA ALA A 165 -2.30 3.85 5.43
C ALA A 165 -3.07 2.56 5.80
N SER A 166 -4.26 2.35 5.26
CA SER A 166 -5.05 1.12 5.48
C SER A 166 -4.36 -0.16 4.99
N ASP A 167 -3.61 -0.07 3.89
CA ASP A 167 -2.88 -1.20 3.32
C ASP A 167 -1.61 -1.47 4.15
N ALA A 168 -0.91 -0.41 4.54
CA ALA A 168 0.27 -0.49 5.41
C ALA A 168 -0.06 -1.06 6.81
N LEU A 169 -1.18 -0.62 7.42
CA LEU A 169 -1.69 -1.13 8.70
C LEU A 169 -1.87 -2.66 8.67
N SER A 170 -2.36 -3.20 7.57
CA SER A 170 -2.55 -4.66 7.43
C SER A 170 -1.20 -5.39 7.53
N GLY A 171 -0.16 -4.85 6.91
CA GLY A 171 1.19 -5.40 7.00
C GLY A 171 1.82 -5.25 8.39
N TRP A 172 1.46 -4.22 9.15
CA TRP A 172 1.93 -4.03 10.52
C TRP A 172 1.22 -4.95 11.51
N ALA A 173 -0.10 -5.11 11.33
CA ALA A 173 -0.92 -6.03 12.13
C ALA A 173 -0.44 -7.48 12.03
N ASP A 174 0.01 -7.92 10.84
CA ASP A 174 0.57 -9.26 10.65
C ASP A 174 1.81 -9.53 11.53
N ARG A 175 2.59 -8.50 11.88
CA ARG A 175 3.74 -8.62 12.81
C ARG A 175 3.31 -8.81 14.26
N ARG A 176 2.07 -8.43 14.58
CA ARG A 176 1.44 -8.51 15.89
C ARG A 176 0.28 -9.51 15.90
N ALA A 177 0.28 -10.49 14.99
CA ALA A 177 -0.82 -11.45 14.87
C ALA A 177 -1.11 -12.28 16.13
N ASP A 178 -0.14 -12.39 17.05
CA ASP A 178 -0.28 -13.07 18.34
C ASP A 178 -0.83 -12.15 19.47
N ASP A 179 -1.06 -10.87 19.19
CA ASP A 179 -1.56 -9.86 20.13
C ASP A 179 -3.00 -9.45 19.77
N ASP A 180 -3.96 -9.99 20.50
CA ASP A 180 -5.40 -9.75 20.29
C ASP A 180 -5.74 -8.25 20.42
N ASP A 181 -5.09 -7.51 21.31
CA ASP A 181 -5.37 -6.08 21.53
C ASP A 181 -4.85 -5.25 20.36
N ALA A 182 -3.66 -5.57 19.85
CA ALA A 182 -3.10 -4.94 18.65
C ALA A 182 -3.96 -5.21 17.41
N ALA A 183 -4.50 -6.43 17.28
CA ALA A 183 -5.39 -6.78 16.18
C ALA A 183 -6.73 -6.01 16.24
N VAL A 184 -7.31 -5.83 17.44
CA VAL A 184 -8.51 -5.01 17.63
C VAL A 184 -8.23 -3.56 17.26
N ARG A 185 -7.13 -2.99 17.76
CA ARG A 185 -6.73 -1.61 17.43
C ARG A 185 -6.52 -1.41 15.93
N ALA A 186 -5.88 -2.35 15.23
CA ALA A 186 -5.71 -2.29 13.78
C ALA A 186 -7.04 -2.23 13.02
N VAL A 187 -8.02 -3.02 13.44
CA VAL A 187 -9.37 -3.04 12.84
C VAL A 187 -10.10 -1.72 13.08
N GLU A 188 -9.97 -1.15 14.28
CA GLU A 188 -10.56 0.15 14.62
C GLU A 188 -9.96 1.28 13.78
N LEU A 189 -8.64 1.34 13.66
CA LEU A 189 -7.93 2.32 12.82
C LEU A 189 -8.30 2.16 11.35
N THR A 190 -8.30 0.93 10.85
CA THR A 190 -8.68 0.63 9.46
C THR A 190 -10.14 1.02 9.18
N ALA A 191 -11.05 0.86 10.16
CA ALA A 191 -12.43 1.28 10.01
C ALA A 191 -12.62 2.81 10.03
N GLY A 192 -11.72 3.54 10.70
CA GLY A 192 -11.65 5.00 10.65
C GLY A 192 -11.14 5.53 9.31
N LEU A 193 -10.26 4.79 8.64
CA LEU A 193 -9.75 5.10 7.32
C LEU A 193 -10.77 4.70 6.23
N THR A 194 -11.66 5.61 5.86
CA THR A 194 -12.70 5.33 4.86
C THR A 194 -12.14 5.03 3.47
N GLY A 195 -10.91 5.48 3.18
CA GLY A 195 -10.21 5.30 1.90
C GLY A 195 -10.88 6.02 0.71
N VAL A 196 -12.02 6.68 0.95
CA VAL A 196 -12.84 7.43 0.00
C VAL A 196 -13.60 8.55 0.73
N VAL A 197 -13.94 9.62 0.03
CA VAL A 197 -14.79 10.71 0.53
C VAL A 197 -16.06 10.81 -0.33
N GLY A 198 -17.22 10.71 0.33
CA GLY A 198 -18.52 10.69 -0.32
C GLY A 198 -18.96 12.07 -0.84
N PRO A 199 -19.96 12.13 -1.74
CA PRO A 199 -20.51 13.40 -2.21
C PRO A 199 -21.26 14.12 -1.09
N GLY A 200 -20.92 15.39 -0.86
CA GLY A 200 -21.49 16.20 0.22
C GLY A 200 -20.77 16.06 1.57
N ASP A 201 -19.66 15.33 1.61
CA ASP A 201 -18.87 15.07 2.82
C ASP A 201 -17.48 15.74 2.73
N GLU A 202 -16.83 15.85 3.89
CA GLU A 202 -15.42 16.22 4.05
C GLU A 202 -14.69 15.04 4.70
N GLY A 203 -13.39 14.91 4.45
CA GLY A 203 -12.58 13.90 5.15
C GLY A 203 -11.14 13.83 4.66
N ASP A 204 -10.34 13.06 5.38
CA ASP A 204 -8.91 12.91 5.13
C ASP A 204 -8.58 11.55 4.53
N LEU A 205 -7.69 11.54 3.55
CA LEU A 205 -7.10 10.33 2.98
C LEU A 205 -5.62 10.31 3.35
N VAL A 206 -5.23 9.29 4.13
CA VAL A 206 -3.86 9.16 4.65
C VAL A 206 -3.06 8.14 3.84
N PHE A 207 -1.85 8.55 3.46
CA PHE A 207 -0.90 7.75 2.69
C PHE A 207 0.46 7.72 3.39
N VAL A 208 1.26 6.69 3.07
CA VAL A 208 2.61 6.49 3.58
C VAL A 208 3.61 6.30 2.45
N ALA A 209 4.83 6.80 2.66
CA ALA A 209 6.01 6.40 1.91
C ALA A 209 6.97 5.63 2.83
N ALA A 210 7.43 4.46 2.38
CA ALA A 210 8.50 3.70 3.03
C ALA A 210 9.91 4.18 2.62
N THR A 211 9.99 5.39 2.05
CA THR A 211 11.22 6.04 1.61
C THR A 211 11.06 7.52 1.89
N ASP A 212 12.19 8.16 2.15
CA ASP A 212 12.22 9.59 2.41
C ASP A 212 11.63 10.42 1.23
N LEU A 213 11.01 11.55 1.57
CA LEU A 213 10.33 12.47 0.66
C LEU A 213 11.06 13.82 0.52
N ASP A 214 12.38 13.86 0.71
CA ASP A 214 13.29 15.00 0.62
C ASP A 214 12.87 16.02 -0.45
N ASP A 215 12.69 17.28 -0.01
CA ASP A 215 12.33 18.43 -0.84
C ASP A 215 11.14 18.12 -1.80
N PRO A 216 9.91 17.88 -1.31
CA PRO A 216 8.77 17.61 -2.17
C PRO A 216 8.46 18.84 -3.03
N ARG A 217 8.37 18.66 -4.36
CA ARG A 217 8.10 19.74 -5.34
C ARG A 217 6.70 19.68 -5.96
N GLY A 218 6.05 18.54 -5.86
CA GLY A 218 4.70 18.38 -6.37
C GLY A 218 4.10 17.02 -6.05
N VAL A 219 2.82 16.89 -6.33
CA VAL A 219 2.05 15.67 -6.13
C VAL A 219 1.25 15.38 -7.39
N ARG A 220 1.13 14.09 -7.71
CA ARG A 220 0.26 13.59 -8.75
C ARG A 220 -0.83 12.73 -8.16
N LEU A 221 -2.07 13.11 -8.44
CA LEU A 221 -3.26 12.41 -7.96
C LEU A 221 -3.96 11.74 -9.15
N GLN A 222 -4.29 10.46 -9.03
CA GLN A 222 -5.14 9.77 -9.99
C GLN A 222 -6.48 9.45 -9.34
N PRO A 223 -7.58 10.12 -9.74
CA PRO A 223 -8.92 9.77 -9.28
C PRO A 223 -9.43 8.45 -9.88
N SER A 224 -10.28 7.74 -9.15
CA SER A 224 -10.86 6.44 -9.57
C SER A 224 -11.84 6.50 -10.74
N ASP A 225 -12.35 7.67 -11.10
CA ASP A 225 -13.24 7.87 -12.25
C ASP A 225 -12.52 7.69 -13.61
N GLY A 226 -11.21 7.44 -13.58
CA GLY A 226 -10.37 7.27 -14.77
C GLY A 226 -9.95 8.60 -15.38
N ALA A 227 -10.14 9.72 -14.68
CA ALA A 227 -9.56 11.00 -15.04
C ALA A 227 -8.03 10.91 -15.18
N PRO A 228 -7.42 11.76 -16.02
CA PRO A 228 -5.96 11.86 -16.09
C PRO A 228 -5.39 12.22 -14.72
N LEU A 229 -4.11 11.87 -14.51
CA LEU A 229 -3.34 12.36 -13.37
C LEU A 229 -3.42 13.88 -13.31
N VAL A 230 -3.75 14.40 -12.13
CA VAL A 230 -3.77 15.83 -11.83
C VAL A 230 -2.46 16.15 -11.12
N ASP A 231 -1.67 17.04 -11.71
CA ASP A 231 -0.45 17.55 -11.10
C ASP A 231 -0.78 18.75 -10.20
N ALA A 232 -0.20 18.76 -9.01
CA ALA A 232 -0.16 19.89 -8.11
C ALA A 232 1.30 20.25 -7.85
N SER A 233 1.63 21.53 -8.00
CA SER A 233 2.98 22.06 -7.81
C SER A 233 2.88 23.44 -7.21
N SER A 234 3.75 23.73 -6.24
CA SER A 234 3.89 25.06 -5.62
C SER A 234 4.44 26.10 -6.59
#